data_AF-A0A7R9CWW2-F1
#
_entry.id   AF-A0A7R9CWW2-F1
#
_cell.length_a   1.000
_cell.length_b   1.000
_cell.length_c   1.000
_cell.angle_alpha   90.00
_cell.angle_beta   90.00
_cell.angle_gamma   90.00
#
_symmetry.space_group_name_H-M   'P 1'
#
loop_
_entity.id
_entity.type
_entity.pdbx_description
1 polymer ?
#
loop_
_entity_poly.entity_id
_entity_poly.type
_entity_poly.pdbx_seq_one_letter_code
_entity_poly.pdbx_strand_id
1 'polypeptide(L)'
;ELNDNRLSTLPKAIGKLTSLQELSLSGNRLKNIPGGILQRTPGLTLLELNGNPLNEVDLYAFSFLPNLKKLSTSPTRFPGSITPVVLLELLLDGGVSELEL
;
A
#
# COMPACT_ATOMS: atom_id res chain seq x y z
N GLU A 1 12.23 -4.12 6.92
CA GLU A 1 11.57 -5.29 6.29
C GLU A 1 10.80 -6.09 7.34
N LEU A 2 9.63 -6.61 6.98
CA LEU A 2 8.75 -7.42 7.84
C LEU A 2 8.20 -8.65 7.08
N ASN A 3 8.95 -9.14 6.09
CA ASN A 3 8.54 -10.24 5.21
C ASN A 3 8.37 -11.57 5.95
N ASP A 4 7.54 -12.46 5.39
CA ASP A 4 7.31 -13.84 5.85
C ASP A 4 6.95 -13.96 7.33
N ASN A 5 6.17 -12.99 7.80
CA ASN A 5 5.65 -12.96 9.15
C ASN A 5 4.17 -13.38 9.19
N ARG A 6 3.55 -13.27 10.36
CA ARG A 6 2.14 -13.62 10.59
C ARG A 6 1.28 -12.38 10.85
N LEU A 7 1.68 -11.21 10.32
CA LEU A 7 0.93 -9.98 10.52
C LEU A 7 -0.44 -10.11 9.86
N SER A 8 -1.49 -10.05 10.68
CA SER A 8 -2.88 -10.01 10.21
C SER A 8 -3.38 -8.59 9.98
N THR A 9 -2.72 -7.60 10.59
CA THR A 9 -3.01 -6.17 10.47
C THR A 9 -1.72 -5.36 10.52
N LEU A 10 -1.75 -4.17 9.93
CA LEU A 10 -0.67 -3.18 10.07
C LEU A 10 -0.75 -2.52 11.45
N PRO A 11 0.32 -2.60 12.27
CA PRO A 11 0.32 -1.93 13.57
C PRO A 11 0.34 -0.41 13.38
N LYS A 12 -0.49 0.33 14.14
CA LYS A 12 -0.51 1.81 14.10
C LYS A 12 0.85 2.48 14.33
N ALA A 13 1.78 1.76 14.97
CA ALA A 13 3.15 2.21 15.17
C ALA A 13 3.92 2.44 13.85
N ILE A 14 3.54 1.79 12.74
CA ILE A 14 4.18 2.01 11.42
C ILE A 14 4.06 3.47 10.98
N GLY A 15 2.92 4.12 11.27
CA GLY A 15 2.70 5.54 11.02
C GLY A 15 3.54 6.46 11.90
N LYS A 16 4.36 5.95 12.83
CA LYS A 16 5.33 6.76 13.57
C LYS A 16 6.67 6.88 12.85
N LEU A 17 6.93 6.02 11.87
CA LEU A 17 8.21 5.94 11.16
C LEU A 17 8.30 7.02 10.07
N THR A 18 8.44 8.29 10.48
CA THR A 18 8.39 9.45 9.57
C THR A 18 9.46 9.47 8.48
N SER A 19 10.57 8.77 8.71
CA SER A 19 11.69 8.65 7.77
C SER A 19 11.65 7.34 6.97
N LEU A 20 10.56 6.58 7.04
CA LEU A 20 10.42 5.31 6.32
C LEU A 20 10.41 5.58 4.81
N GLN A 21 11.33 4.92 4.10
CA GLN A 21 11.47 5.00 2.64
C GLN A 21 11.00 3.71 1.95
N GLU A 22 11.27 2.57 2.57
CA GLU A 22 10.93 1.27 2.00
C GLU A 22 10.24 0.40 3.05
N LEU A 23 9.15 -0.24 2.64
CA LEU A 23 8.39 -1.13 3.50
C LEU A 23 8.02 -2.40 2.73
N SER A 24 8.72 -3.48 3.07
CA SER A 24 8.38 -4.81 2.57
C SER A 24 7.61 -5.59 3.64
N LEU A 25 6.41 -6.05 3.27
CA LEU A 25 5.46 -6.83 4.08
C LEU A 25 5.04 -8.10 3.34
N SER A 26 5.83 -8.54 2.38
CA SER A 26 5.55 -9.71 1.57
C SER A 26 5.39 -10.98 2.42
N GLY A 27 4.55 -11.92 1.99
CA GLY A 27 4.36 -13.20 2.69
C GLY A 27 3.70 -13.09 4.07
N ASN A 28 2.90 -12.05 4.32
CA ASN A 28 2.13 -11.90 5.56
C ASN A 28 0.67 -12.37 5.40
N ARG A 29 -0.16 -12.10 6.41
CA ARG A 29 -1.59 -12.47 6.43
C ARG A 29 -2.50 -11.24 6.43
N LEU A 30 -2.03 -10.13 5.85
CA LEU A 30 -2.78 -8.89 5.77
C LEU A 30 -4.00 -9.11 4.88
N LYS A 31 -5.19 -8.79 5.41
CA LYS A 31 -6.45 -8.87 4.66
C LYS A 31 -6.91 -7.53 4.12
N ASN A 32 -6.46 -6.44 4.75
CA ASN A 32 -6.75 -5.08 4.35
C ASN A 32 -5.57 -4.14 4.63
N ILE A 33 -5.57 -3.02 3.90
CA ILE A 33 -4.72 -1.86 4.18
C ILE A 33 -5.66 -0.70 4.51
N PRO A 34 -5.76 -0.29 5.79
CA PRO A 34 -6.67 0.78 6.18
C PRO A 34 -6.21 2.15 5.64
N GLY A 35 -7.17 2.99 5.26
CA GLY A 35 -6.93 4.36 4.81
C GLY A 35 -6.08 5.17 5.79
N GLY A 36 -5.10 5.91 5.27
CA GLY A 36 -4.28 6.84 6.07
C GLY A 36 -3.30 6.20 7.08
N ILE A 37 -3.19 4.87 7.17
CA ILE A 37 -2.26 4.22 8.12
C ILE A 37 -0.78 4.57 7.86
N LEU A 38 -0.46 4.91 6.61
CA LEU A 38 0.87 5.34 6.15
C LEU A 38 0.94 6.86 5.90
N GLN A 39 -0.05 7.66 6.32
CA GLN A 39 -0.09 9.10 6.02
C GLN A 39 1.08 9.91 6.59
N ARG A 40 1.76 9.34 7.60
CA ARG A 40 2.91 9.96 8.27
C ARG A 40 4.25 9.42 7.77
N THR A 41 4.26 8.67 6.67
CA THR A 41 5.48 8.20 6.00
C THR A 41 5.58 8.81 4.60
N PRO A 42 5.66 10.15 4.48
CA PRO A 42 5.62 10.83 3.18
C PRO A 42 6.83 10.52 2.31
N GLY A 43 7.93 10.03 2.90
CA GLY A 43 9.14 9.61 2.20
C GLY A 43 9.09 8.18 1.64
N LEU A 44 7.98 7.46 1.80
CA LEU A 44 7.88 6.08 1.33
C LEU A 44 7.89 6.03 -0.20
N THR A 45 8.88 5.36 -0.77
CA THR A 45 9.08 5.18 -2.21
C THR A 45 8.76 3.77 -2.69
N LEU A 46 8.86 2.78 -1.81
CA LEU A 46 8.63 1.37 -2.14
C LEU A 46 7.76 0.69 -1.08
N LEU A 47 6.67 0.06 -1.53
CA LEU A 47 5.77 -0.73 -0.71
C LEU A 47 5.52 -2.10 -1.36
N GLU A 48 5.88 -3.17 -0.66
CA GLU A 48 5.67 -4.53 -1.13
C GLU A 48 4.68 -5.29 -0.25
N LEU A 49 3.63 -5.83 -0.87
CA LEU A 49 2.50 -6.50 -0.24
C LEU A 49 2.22 -7.88 -0.84
N ASN A 50 3.09 -8.37 -1.74
CA ASN A 50 2.94 -9.67 -2.38
C ASN A 50 2.77 -10.82 -1.39
N GLY A 51 1.98 -11.84 -1.74
CA GLY A 51 1.79 -13.00 -0.85
C GLY A 51 0.98 -12.67 0.41
N ASN A 52 0.19 -11.59 0.40
CA ASN A 52 -0.84 -11.33 1.39
C ASN A 52 -2.23 -11.63 0.82
N PRO A 53 -3.16 -12.21 1.60
CA PRO A 53 -4.54 -12.45 1.19
C PRO A 53 -5.38 -11.16 1.26
N LEU A 54 -4.91 -10.09 0.61
CA LEU A 54 -5.56 -8.78 0.59
C LEU A 54 -6.84 -8.85 -0.24
N ASN A 55 -7.98 -8.66 0.43
CA ASN A 55 -9.30 -8.73 -0.19
C ASN A 55 -9.96 -7.35 -0.32
N GLU A 56 -9.47 -6.36 0.44
CA GLU A 56 -10.03 -5.01 0.47
C GLU A 56 -8.89 -4.01 0.74
N VAL A 57 -8.61 -3.16 -0.24
CA VAL A 57 -7.70 -2.02 -0.10
C VAL A 57 -8.56 -0.75 -0.05
N ASP A 58 -8.41 0.04 1.01
CA ASP A 58 -9.13 1.30 1.16
C ASP A 58 -8.78 2.27 0.02
N LEU A 59 -9.78 3.00 -0.49
CA LEU A 59 -9.62 3.97 -1.59
C LEU A 59 -8.52 5.01 -1.32
N TYR A 60 -8.33 5.35 -0.05
CA TYR A 60 -7.38 6.37 0.40
C TYR A 60 -6.16 5.78 1.13
N ALA A 61 -5.93 4.46 1.01
CA ALA A 61 -4.78 3.80 1.62
C ALA A 61 -3.44 4.43 1.18
N PHE A 62 -3.36 4.88 -0.07
CA PHE A 62 -2.12 5.37 -0.68
C PHE A 62 -2.14 6.86 -1.05
N SER A 63 -3.27 7.55 -0.90
CA SER A 63 -3.42 8.98 -1.27
C SER A 63 -2.47 9.92 -0.52
N PHE A 64 -1.87 9.45 0.58
CA PHE A 64 -0.93 10.22 1.40
C PHE A 64 0.54 9.81 1.18
N LEU A 65 0.84 9.12 0.07
CA LEU A 65 2.17 8.66 -0.28
C LEU A 65 2.66 9.35 -1.56
N PRO A 66 2.95 10.68 -1.50
CA PRO A 66 3.25 11.49 -2.69
C PRO A 66 4.56 11.09 -3.39
N ASN A 67 5.39 10.28 -2.76
CA ASN A 67 6.67 9.83 -3.30
C ASN A 67 6.68 8.33 -3.63
N LEU A 68 5.54 7.64 -3.56
CA LEU A 68 5.48 6.20 -3.82
C LEU A 68 5.78 5.94 -5.30
N LYS A 69 6.87 5.23 -5.57
CA LYS A 69 7.30 4.92 -6.95
C LYS A 69 6.94 3.51 -7.35
N LYS A 70 7.06 2.57 -6.39
CA LYS A 70 6.80 1.16 -6.60
C LYS A 70 5.82 0.63 -5.55
N LEU A 71 4.77 -0.01 -6.06
CA LEU A 71 3.79 -0.74 -5.27
C LEU A 71 3.66 -2.15 -5.87
N SER A 72 3.97 -3.18 -5.08
CA SER A 72 3.72 -4.56 -5.47
C SER A 72 2.62 -5.16 -4.59
N THR A 73 1.59 -5.74 -5.22
CA THR A 73 0.50 -6.39 -4.50
C THR A 73 0.08 -7.61 -5.32
N SER A 74 -0.26 -8.72 -4.66
CA SER A 74 -0.95 -9.81 -5.36
C SER A 74 -2.31 -9.34 -5.89
N PRO A 75 -2.93 -9.99 -6.88
CA PRO A 75 -4.23 -9.57 -7.42
C PRO A 75 -5.26 -9.36 -6.31
N THR A 76 -5.57 -8.09 -6.01
CA THR A 76 -6.53 -7.72 -4.97
C THR A 76 -7.82 -7.23 -5.62
N ARG A 77 -8.93 -7.43 -4.92
CA ARG A 77 -10.20 -6.82 -5.31
C ARG A 77 -10.23 -5.43 -4.69
N PHE A 78 -9.90 -4.40 -5.47
CA PHE A 78 -10.25 -3.05 -5.08
C PHE A 78 -11.77 -2.97 -4.87
N PRO A 79 -12.27 -2.33 -3.80
CA PRO A 79 -13.70 -2.26 -3.51
C PRO A 79 -14.43 -1.72 -4.75
N GLY A 80 -15.49 -2.43 -5.15
CA GLY A 80 -16.08 -2.45 -6.49
C GLY A 80 -16.78 -1.18 -6.99
N SER A 81 -16.22 0.00 -6.73
CA SER A 81 -16.69 1.26 -7.27
C SER A 81 -15.53 2.18 -7.72
N ILE A 82 -14.34 1.63 -7.97
CA ILE A 82 -13.29 2.36 -8.68
C ILE A 82 -13.70 2.41 -10.15
N THR A 83 -14.17 3.58 -10.59
CA THR A 83 -14.21 3.90 -12.01
C THR A 83 -12.77 3.89 -12.53
N PRO A 84 -12.49 3.41 -13.75
CA PRO A 84 -11.15 3.40 -14.33
C PRO A 84 -10.42 4.75 -14.23
N VAL A 85 -11.16 5.85 -14.15
CA VAL A 85 -10.65 7.21 -13.97
C VAL A 85 -9.93 7.41 -12.63
N VAL A 86 -10.49 6.92 -11.51
CA VAL A 86 -9.84 7.05 -10.18
C VAL A 86 -8.61 6.13 -10.07
N LEU A 87 -8.64 4.98 -10.74
CA LEU A 87 -7.46 4.12 -10.87
C LEU A 87 -6.34 4.83 -11.66
N LEU A 88 -6.70 5.56 -12.73
CA LEU A 88 -5.78 6.36 -13.51
C LEU A 88 -5.27 7.60 -12.75
N GLU A 89 -6.10 8.28 -11.97
CA GLU A 89 -5.66 9.41 -11.12
C GLU A 89 -4.69 8.94 -10.03
N LEU A 90 -4.92 7.77 -9.40
CA LEU A 90 -3.97 7.18 -8.46
C LEU A 90 -2.63 6.81 -9.13
N LEU A 91 -2.65 6.44 -10.41
CA LEU A 91 -1.44 6.17 -11.20
C LEU A 91 -0.76 7.44 -11.71
N LEU A 92 -1.51 8.52 -11.98
CA LEU A 92 -1.02 9.75 -12.60
C LEU A 92 -0.62 10.83 -11.57
N ASP A 93 -1.37 11.00 -10.47
CA ASP A 93 -1.08 11.99 -9.41
C ASP A 93 -0.16 11.43 -8.31
N GLY A 94 0.03 10.11 -8.23
CA GLY A 94 0.78 9.44 -7.15
C GLY A 94 2.25 9.15 -7.43
N GLY A 95 2.76 9.38 -8.65
CA GLY A 95 4.16 9.11 -9.01
C GLY A 95 4.54 7.62 -9.09
N VAL A 96 3.57 6.70 -8.98
CA VAL A 96 3.78 5.25 -9.08
C VAL A 96 4.09 4.93 -10.53
N SER A 97 5.38 4.84 -10.83
CA SER A 97 5.89 4.68 -12.20
C SER A 97 5.78 3.23 -12.68
N GLU A 98 5.58 2.29 -11.75
CA GLU A 98 5.55 0.87 -12.01
C GLU A 98 4.54 0.19 -11.07
N LEU A 99 3.38 -0.18 -11.64
CA LEU A 99 2.35 -0.97 -10.97
C LEU A 99 2.44 -2.41 -11.52
N GLU A 100 3.07 -3.31 -10.78
CA GLU A 100 3.08 -4.74 -11.09
C GLU A 100 1.87 -5.40 -10.39
N LEU A 101 0.81 -5.68 -11.17
CA LEU A 101 -0.43 -6.34 -10.73
C LEU A 101 -0.38 -7.86 -10.92
#